data_AF-A0A4Q5USZ3-F1
#
_entry.id   AF-A0A4Q5USZ3-F1
#
_cell.length_a   1.000
_cell.length_b   1.000
_cell.length_c   1.000
_cell.angle_alpha   90.00
_cell.angle_beta   90.00
_cell.angle_gamma   90.00
#
_symmetry.space_group_name_H-M   'P 1'
#
loop_
_entity.id
_entity.type
_entity.pdbx_description
1 polymer ?
#
loop_
_entity_poly.entity_id
_entity_poly.type
_entity_poly.pdbx_seq_one_letter_code
_entity_poly.pdbx_strand_id
1 'polypeptide(L)' 'MTILRHIPFLKAVFLYSLTAFGGPQGHFGMMLKQFVHKRRDVT' A
#
# COMPACT_ATOMS: atom_id res chain seq x y z
N MET A 1 -17.14 3.99 -14.69
CA MET A 1 -16.67 4.50 -13.38
C MET A 1 -15.30 3.92 -13.03
N THR A 2 -14.23 4.55 -13.51
CA THR A 2 -12.84 4.08 -13.36
C THR A 2 -12.26 4.34 -11.97
N ILE A 3 -12.84 5.24 -11.18
CA ILE A 3 -12.35 5.56 -9.82
C ILE A 3 -12.78 4.49 -8.79
N LEU A 4 -13.96 3.90 -8.96
CA LEU A 4 -14.49 2.92 -8.00
C LEU A 4 -13.59 1.68 -7.85
N ARG A 5 -12.88 1.27 -8.92
CA ARG A 5 -11.92 0.15 -8.88
C ARG A 5 -10.65 0.44 -8.07
N HIS A 6 -10.32 1.71 -7.80
CA HIS A 6 -9.12 2.10 -7.05
C HIS A 6 -9.38 2.32 -5.56
N ILE A 7 -10.64 2.33 -5.13
CA ILE A 7 -11.01 2.46 -3.70
C ILE A 7 -10.31 1.42 -2.81
N PRO A 8 -10.19 0.13 -3.20
CA PRO A 8 -9.49 -0.87 -2.39
C PRO A 8 -8.00 -0.54 -2.19
N PHE A 9 -7.34 -0.04 -3.24
CA PHE A 9 -5.95 0.39 -3.21
C PHE A 9 -5.77 1.60 -2.28
N LEU A 10 -6.57 2.65 -2.46
CA LEU A 10 -6.49 3.86 -1.65
C LEU A 10 -6.77 3.60 -0.17
N LYS A 11 -7.73 2.71 0.14
CA LYS A 11 -8.01 2.29 1.53
C LYS A 11 -6.81 1.56 2.14
N ALA A 12 -6.13 0.71 1.37
CA ALA A 12 -4.94 0.01 1.82
C ALA A 12 -3.77 0.99 2.04
N VAL A 13 -3.55 1.94 1.13
CA VAL A 13 -2.53 3.00 1.29
C VAL A 13 -2.79 3.81 2.56
N PHE A 14 -4.02 4.29 2.75
CA PHE A 14 -4.40 5.07 3.93
C PHE A 14 -4.14 4.32 5.24
N LEU A 15 -4.54 3.05 5.31
CA LEU A 15 -4.34 2.24 6.52
C LEU A 15 -2.85 2.01 6.79
N TYR A 16 -2.07 1.68 5.75
CA TYR A 16 -0.62 1.47 5.90
C TYR A 16 0.12 2.75 6.27
N SER A 17 -0.30 3.91 5.78
CA SER A 17 0.30 5.19 6.19
C SER A 17 0.12 5.46 7.68
N LEU A 18 -0.98 4.98 8.29
CA LEU A 18 -1.24 5.14 9.72
C LEU A 18 -0.58 4.06 10.58
N THR A 19 -0.42 2.84 10.06
CA THR A 19 0.11 1.69 10.82
C THR A 19 1.53 1.29 10.43
N ALA A 20 2.16 1.97 9.49
CA ALA A 20 3.56 1.76 9.20
C ALA A 20 4.35 2.31 10.38
N PHE A 21 5.01 1.39 11.09
CA PHE A 21 5.90 1.69 12.20
C PHE A 21 7.33 1.34 11.78
N GLY A 22 8.28 2.23 12.09
CA GLY A 22 9.70 2.04 11.78
C GLY A 22 10.33 3.27 11.12
N GLY A 23 11.59 3.15 10.72
CA GLY A 23 12.26 4.16 9.90
C GLY A 23 11.78 4.13 8.43
N PRO A 24 12.19 5.11 7.60
CA PRO A 24 11.78 5.21 6.19
C PRO A 24 12.04 3.95 5.37
N GLN A 25 13.14 3.25 5.66
CA GLN A 25 13.51 1.99 5.02
C GLN A 25 12.52 0.86 5.35
N GLY A 26 12.03 0.80 6.59
CA GLY A 26 11.01 -0.17 7.01
C GLY A 26 9.66 0.09 6.35
N HIS A 27 9.28 1.35 6.22
CA HIS A 27 8.05 1.76 5.54
C HIS A 27 8.08 1.36 4.06
N PHE A 28 9.19 1.61 3.37
CA PHE A 28 9.39 1.18 1.99
C PHE A 28 9.32 -0.35 1.84
N GLY A 29 9.98 -1.11 2.72
CA GLY A 29 9.91 -2.57 2.71
C GLY A 29 8.49 -3.11 2.91
N MET A 30 7.70 -2.48 3.80
CA MET A 30 6.29 -2.84 4.00
C MET A 30 5.45 -2.54 2.75
N MET A 31 5.66 -1.39 2.09
CA MET A 31 4.94 -1.06 0.85
C MET A 31 5.29 -2.04 -0.28
N LEU A 32 6.56 -2.36 -0.48
CA LEU A 32 7.00 -3.35 -1.47
C LEU A 32 6.39 -4.74 -1.22
N LYS A 33 6.40 -5.20 0.04
CA LYS A 33 5.83 -6.50 0.39
C LYS A 33 4.31 -6.54 0.15
N GLN A 34 3.60 -5.47 0.49
CA GLN A 34 2.14 -5.47 0.43
C GLN A 34 1.59 -5.10 -0.95
N PHE A 35 2.06 -4.01 -1.56
CA PHE A 35 1.50 -3.49 -2.81
C PHE A 35 2.10 -4.12 -4.05
N VAL A 36 3.35 -4.59 -4.00
CA VAL A 36 4.00 -5.25 -5.15
C VAL A 36 3.86 -6.77 -5.03
N HIS A 37 4.40 -7.38 -3.96
CA HIS A 37 4.47 -8.85 -3.88
C HIS A 37 3.13 -9.52 -3.56
N LYS A 38 2.35 -8.98 -2.61
CA LYS A 38 1.08 -9.58 -2.20
C LYS A 38 -0.10 -9.20 -3.08
N ARG A 39 -0.30 -7.90 -3.32
CA ARG A 39 -1.48 -7.40 -4.05
C ARG A 39 -1.24 -7.18 -5.54
N ARG A 40 0.01 -6.96 -5.97
CA ARG A 40 0.36 -6.59 -7.37
C ARG A 40 -0.40 -5.35 -7.87
N ASP A 41 -0.71 -4.43 -6.95
CA ASP A 41 -1.39 -3.17 -7.26
C ASP A 41 -0.43 -2.18 -7.96
N VAL A 42 0.87 -2.34 -7.72
CA VAL A 42 1.96 -1.55 -8.32
C VAL A 42 2.94 -2.55 -8.94
N THR A 43 3.27 -2.36 -10.23
CA THR A 43 4.24 -3.18 -10.98
C THR A 43 5.48 -2.35 -11.26
#